data_AF-A0A818DU07-F1
#
_entry.id   AF-A0A818DU07-F1
#
_cell.length_a   1.000
_cell.length_b   1.000
_cell.length_c   1.000
_cell.angle_alpha   90.00
_cell.angle_beta   90.00
_cell.angle_gamma   90.00
#
_symmetry.space_group_name_H-M   'P 1'
#
loop_
_entity.id
_entity.type
_entity.pdbx_description
1 polymer ?
#
loop_
_entity_poly.entity_id
_entity_poly.type
_entity_poly.pdbx_seq_one_letter_code
_entity_poly.pdbx_strand_id
1 'polypeptide(L)'
;MDFNKKKVTDFDIWSIYQRKIFPLIRPKTLSNVSQLFSSNFTRVIFVRHPLERLASAYVDKIAPLTNKPFSFYDSIRRAICRKYSSLYLARVQRKFYYVRRRISKKIEEPCHKVVPKFEHFIDYIMSDAVISDVHWYPYSKLCYTCLFKYNFIGKYETIEEDLERLLKYLGLESKDWNNANYFRTGKTREFYKSMYSNLNNQLLCTLKYVYRDDFKLFNYRLEDYLTDKKTIACSPAVEKQLRKTHQKLNLF
;
A
#
# COMPACT_ATOMS: atom_id res chain seq x y z
N MET A 1 29.67 -15.17 -11.83
CA MET A 1 29.51 -15.58 -10.41
C MET A 1 28.72 -16.86 -10.41
N ASP A 2 29.34 -17.93 -9.93
CA ASP A 2 28.70 -19.23 -9.81
C ASP A 2 27.66 -19.16 -8.68
N PHE A 3 26.38 -19.16 -9.04
CA PHE A 3 25.25 -19.05 -8.10
C PHE A 3 24.96 -20.38 -7.39
N ASN A 4 25.65 -21.45 -7.75
CA ASN A 4 25.58 -22.72 -7.06
C ASN A 4 26.47 -22.66 -5.81
N LYS A 5 25.89 -22.96 -4.64
CA LYS A 5 26.55 -23.29 -3.34
C LYS A 5 26.49 -22.27 -2.19
N LYS A 6 25.66 -21.23 -2.21
CA LYS A 6 25.16 -20.73 -0.90
C LYS A 6 23.95 -21.55 -0.50
N LYS A 7 24.22 -22.71 0.16
CA LYS A 7 23.19 -23.37 0.97
C LYS A 7 22.67 -22.31 1.95
N VAL A 8 21.37 -22.07 1.90
CA VAL A 8 20.68 -21.09 2.72
C VAL A 8 20.55 -21.66 4.15
N THR A 9 21.67 -21.94 4.82
CA THR A 9 21.65 -22.48 6.20
C THR A 9 21.41 -21.39 7.25
N ASP A 10 21.62 -20.12 6.88
CA ASP A 10 21.34 -18.95 7.73
C ASP A 10 20.44 -17.95 7.01
N PHE A 11 19.17 -18.34 6.81
CA PHE A 11 18.14 -17.41 6.35
C PHE A 11 17.69 -16.52 7.52
N ASP A 12 18.24 -15.31 7.61
CA ASP A 12 17.62 -14.25 8.41
C ASP A 12 16.52 -13.58 7.58
N ILE A 13 15.27 -13.63 8.03
CA ILE A 13 14.14 -13.00 7.35
C ILE A 13 14.33 -11.48 7.18
N TRP A 14 15.05 -10.83 8.09
CA TRP A 14 15.34 -9.40 8.02
C TRP A 14 16.29 -9.05 6.87
N SER A 15 17.03 -10.03 6.37
CA SER A 15 17.87 -9.86 5.20
C SER A 15 17.08 -9.59 3.91
N ILE A 16 15.82 -10.06 3.84
CA ILE A 16 14.88 -9.75 2.76
C ILE A 16 14.55 -8.26 2.79
N TYR A 17 14.25 -7.72 3.98
CA TYR A 17 13.96 -6.30 4.19
C TYR A 17 15.18 -5.41 3.94
N GLN A 18 16.36 -5.84 4.38
CA GLN A 18 17.62 -5.11 4.17
C GLN A 18 18.18 -5.22 2.75
N ARG A 19 17.53 -5.98 1.85
CA ARG A 19 17.96 -6.22 0.45
C ARG A 19 19.39 -6.79 0.34
N LYS A 20 19.92 -7.38 1.41
CA LYS A 20 21.34 -7.77 1.52
C LYS A 20 21.65 -9.13 0.88
N ILE A 21 20.65 -9.99 0.66
CA ILE A 21 20.91 -11.42 0.36
C ILE A 21 20.53 -11.88 -1.05
N PHE A 22 19.92 -11.04 -1.90
CA PHE A 22 19.56 -11.49 -3.26
C PHE A 22 19.90 -10.47 -4.36
N PRO A 23 21.01 -10.64 -5.09
CA PRO A 23 21.29 -9.87 -6.32
C PRO A 23 20.22 -10.04 -7.42
N LEU A 24 19.33 -11.02 -7.26
CA LEU A 24 18.21 -11.33 -8.16
C LEU A 24 16.89 -10.63 -7.78
N ILE A 25 16.78 -9.99 -6.61
CA ILE A 25 15.58 -9.17 -6.28
C ILE A 25 15.53 -7.89 -7.14
N ARG A 26 16.69 -7.42 -7.62
CA ARG A 26 16.82 -6.32 -8.57
C ARG A 26 17.85 -6.68 -9.63
N PRO A 27 17.50 -7.50 -10.62
CA PRO A 27 18.42 -7.86 -11.68
C PRO A 27 18.88 -6.58 -12.40
N LYS A 28 20.20 -6.34 -12.42
CA LYS A 28 20.79 -5.17 -13.09
C LYS A 28 21.11 -5.42 -14.57
N THR A 29 21.01 -6.67 -15.02
CA THR A 29 21.39 -7.11 -16.37
C THR A 29 20.31 -8.04 -16.94
N LEU A 30 20.19 -8.09 -18.27
CA LEU A 30 19.24 -8.98 -18.97
C LEU A 30 19.51 -10.46 -18.68
N SER A 31 20.78 -10.86 -18.53
CA SER A 31 21.14 -12.23 -18.12
C SER A 31 20.64 -12.57 -16.72
N ASN A 32 20.60 -11.60 -15.80
CA ASN A 32 20.03 -11.84 -14.47
C ASN A 32 18.50 -11.94 -14.54
N VAL A 33 17.86 -11.22 -15.48
CA VAL A 33 16.41 -11.31 -15.72
C VAL A 33 16.04 -12.68 -16.30
N SER A 34 16.77 -13.19 -17.30
CA SER A 34 16.46 -14.52 -17.88
C SER A 34 16.58 -15.65 -16.86
N GLN A 35 17.54 -15.55 -15.95
CA GLN A 35 17.67 -16.49 -14.82
C GLN A 35 16.43 -16.48 -13.91
N LEU A 36 15.73 -15.36 -13.75
CA LEU A 36 14.47 -15.31 -12.98
C LEU A 36 13.36 -16.16 -13.60
N PHE A 37 13.44 -16.51 -14.88
CA PHE A 37 12.47 -17.40 -15.54
C PHE A 37 12.89 -18.88 -15.53
N SER A 38 14.08 -19.20 -15.03
CA SER A 38 14.54 -20.60 -14.88
C SER A 38 13.73 -21.37 -13.84
N SER A 39 13.51 -22.66 -14.06
CA SER A 39 12.86 -23.57 -13.11
C SER A 39 13.67 -23.80 -11.82
N ASN A 40 14.94 -23.40 -11.80
CA ASN A 40 15.85 -23.64 -10.68
C ASN A 40 15.66 -22.66 -9.51
N PHE A 41 14.71 -21.72 -9.62
CA PHE A 41 14.41 -20.74 -8.58
C PHE A 41 13.01 -20.93 -8.02
N THR A 42 12.91 -20.97 -6.70
CA THR A 42 11.64 -20.81 -5.99
C THR A 42 11.22 -19.35 -6.02
N ARG A 43 10.09 -19.06 -6.65
CA ARG A 43 9.50 -17.71 -6.69
C ARG A 43 8.47 -17.56 -5.59
N VAL A 44 8.68 -16.56 -4.75
CA VAL A 44 7.85 -16.28 -3.59
C VAL A 44 7.32 -14.86 -3.69
N ILE A 45 6.04 -14.67 -3.37
CA ILE A 45 5.45 -13.35 -3.14
C ILE A 45 4.69 -13.36 -1.82
N PHE A 46 4.81 -12.28 -1.05
CA PHE A 46 3.92 -12.01 0.07
C PHE A 46 2.99 -10.88 -0.30
N VAL A 47 1.70 -11.15 -0.18
CA VAL A 47 0.63 -10.21 -0.51
C VAL A 47 -0.18 -9.87 0.73
N ARG A 48 -0.84 -8.72 0.67
CA ARG A 48 -1.70 -8.21 1.74
C ARG A 48 -3.03 -7.81 1.12
N HIS A 49 -4.11 -7.96 1.87
CA HIS A 49 -5.43 -7.52 1.46
C HIS A 49 -5.37 -6.06 1.00
N PRO A 50 -5.92 -5.70 -0.18
CA PRO A 50 -5.82 -4.34 -0.72
C PRO A 50 -6.23 -3.25 0.26
N LEU A 51 -7.32 -3.46 1.02
CA LEU A 51 -7.79 -2.49 2.02
C LEU A 51 -6.89 -2.42 3.27
N GLU A 52 -6.29 -3.54 3.69
CA GLU A 52 -5.33 -3.48 4.80
C GLU A 52 -4.09 -2.68 4.39
N ARG A 53 -3.62 -2.92 3.17
CA ARG A 53 -2.46 -2.22 2.60
C ARG A 53 -2.69 -0.72 2.50
N LEU A 54 -3.88 -0.29 2.07
CA LEU A 54 -4.26 1.13 2.01
C LEU A 54 -4.33 1.80 3.39
N ALA A 55 -4.95 1.13 4.38
CA ALA A 55 -5.03 1.65 5.74
C ALA A 55 -3.64 1.73 6.38
N SER A 56 -2.82 0.69 6.20
CA SER A 56 -1.43 0.67 6.64
C SER A 56 -0.60 1.78 6.00
N ALA A 57 -0.74 2.00 4.68
CA ALA A 57 -0.05 3.08 3.98
C ALA A 57 -0.43 4.46 4.51
N TYR A 58 -1.72 4.70 4.78
CA TYR A 58 -2.16 5.95 5.37
C TYR A 58 -1.53 6.17 6.76
N VAL A 59 -1.60 5.17 7.64
CA VAL A 59 -1.12 5.28 9.03
C VAL A 59 0.39 5.46 9.10
N ASP A 60 1.14 4.80 8.22
CA ASP A 60 2.60 4.85 8.20
C ASP A 60 3.14 6.07 7.44
N LYS A 61 2.49 6.48 6.33
CA LYS A 61 3.04 7.48 5.41
C LYS A 61 2.37 8.86 5.50
N ILE A 62 1.05 8.89 5.67
CA ILE A 62 0.25 10.11 5.53
C ILE A 62 -0.07 10.73 6.89
N ALA A 63 -0.54 9.92 7.83
CA ALA A 63 -0.97 10.35 9.15
C ALA A 63 0.15 10.99 10.00
N PRO A 64 1.41 10.50 9.98
CA PRO A 64 2.46 11.07 10.78
C PRO A 64 2.88 12.44 10.26
N LEU A 65 2.87 13.46 11.12
CA LEU A 65 3.50 14.75 10.85
C LEU A 65 5.01 14.60 11.05
N THR A 66 5.71 14.23 9.98
CA THR A 66 7.18 14.08 10.04
C THR A 66 7.86 15.45 10.10
N ASN A 67 8.92 15.60 10.90
CA ASN A 67 9.78 16.78 10.93
C ASN A 67 10.64 16.97 9.65
N LYS A 68 10.35 16.22 8.58
CA LYS A 68 10.97 16.34 7.25
C LYS A 68 10.01 17.10 6.33
N PRO A 69 9.98 18.44 6.37
CA PRO A 69 9.20 19.21 5.42
C PRO A 69 9.65 18.84 3.99
N PHE A 70 8.71 18.79 3.04
CA PHE A 70 8.95 18.50 1.62
C PHE A 70 9.26 17.04 1.26
N SER A 71 9.02 16.07 2.16
CA SER A 71 9.02 14.66 1.73
C SER A 71 7.90 14.38 0.71
N PHE A 72 8.04 13.32 -0.09
CA PHE A 72 7.02 12.91 -1.06
C PHE A 72 5.63 12.78 -0.43
N TYR A 73 5.50 12.08 0.71
CA TYR A 73 4.22 11.90 1.40
C TYR A 73 3.69 13.19 2.04
N ASP A 74 4.59 14.09 2.46
CA ASP A 74 4.22 15.41 2.92
C ASP A 74 3.66 16.28 1.78
N SER A 75 4.17 16.15 0.56
CA SER A 75 3.59 16.80 -0.63
C SER A 75 2.18 16.30 -0.93
N ILE A 76 1.94 14.99 -0.82
CA ILE A 76 0.61 14.38 -0.95
C ILE A 76 -0.33 14.94 0.13
N ARG A 77 0.13 14.99 1.38
CA ARG A 77 -0.64 15.53 2.51
C ARG A 77 -1.13 16.95 2.25
N ARG A 78 -0.22 17.81 1.77
CA ARG A 78 -0.53 19.21 1.41
C ARG A 78 -1.48 19.28 0.22
N ALA A 79 -1.31 18.44 -0.78
CA ALA A 79 -2.19 18.40 -1.94
C ALA A 79 -3.62 17.99 -1.56
N ILE A 80 -3.79 16.98 -0.70
CA ILE A 80 -5.11 16.60 -0.16
C ILE A 80 -5.71 17.78 0.62
N CYS A 81 -4.93 18.42 1.50
CA CYS A 81 -5.38 19.60 2.24
C CYS A 81 -5.85 20.73 1.31
N ARG A 82 -5.14 21.00 0.21
CA ARG A 82 -5.52 22.02 -0.78
C ARG A 82 -6.81 21.65 -1.51
N LYS A 83 -6.95 20.40 -1.97
CA LYS A 83 -8.18 19.88 -2.62
C LYS A 83 -9.40 20.06 -1.72
N TYR A 84 -9.23 19.85 -0.41
CA TYR A 84 -10.28 19.94 0.60
C TYR A 84 -10.13 21.18 1.50
N SER A 85 -9.60 22.27 0.96
CA SER A 85 -9.22 23.45 1.76
C SER A 85 -10.39 24.09 2.49
N SER A 86 -11.60 24.05 1.93
CA SER A 86 -12.82 24.51 2.60
C SER A 86 -13.12 23.73 3.90
N LEU A 87 -12.77 22.44 3.96
CA LEU A 87 -12.98 21.61 5.15
C LEU A 87 -11.85 21.79 6.17
N TYR A 88 -10.61 21.90 5.70
CA TYR A 88 -9.43 21.98 6.58
C TYR A 88 -9.09 23.38 7.07
N LEU A 89 -9.32 24.39 6.24
CA LEU A 89 -8.87 25.77 6.49
C LEU A 89 -10.02 26.71 6.90
N ALA A 90 -11.26 26.24 6.99
CA ALA A 90 -12.41 27.06 7.43
C ALA A 90 -12.19 27.75 8.80
N ARG A 91 -11.40 27.14 9.69
CA ARG A 91 -11.01 27.75 10.99
C ARG A 91 -9.76 28.63 10.90
N VAL A 92 -8.87 28.35 9.94
CA VAL A 92 -7.62 29.08 9.72
C VAL A 92 -7.89 30.42 9.04
N GLN A 93 -8.80 30.46 8.05
CA GLN A 93 -9.19 31.70 7.35
C GLN A 93 -9.78 32.75 8.31
N ARG A 94 -10.52 32.35 9.35
CA ARG A 94 -11.01 33.26 10.39
C ARG A 94 -9.87 33.89 11.21
N LYS A 95 -8.78 33.17 11.45
CA LYS A 95 -7.63 33.66 12.26
C LYS A 95 -6.66 34.52 11.44
N PHE A 96 -6.50 34.23 10.14
CA PHE A 96 -5.63 34.99 9.25
C PHE A 96 -6.09 36.43 9.01
N TYR A 97 -7.40 36.70 9.06
CA TYR A 97 -7.94 38.07 9.00
C TYR A 97 -7.53 38.92 10.22
N TYR A 98 -7.44 38.33 11.42
CA TYR A 98 -7.04 39.04 12.65
C TYR A 98 -5.52 39.22 12.81
N VAL A 99 -4.70 38.31 12.27
CA VAL A 99 -3.22 38.37 12.43
C VAL A 99 -2.54 39.35 11.47
N ARG A 100 -3.20 39.73 10.36
CA ARG A 100 -2.65 40.66 9.36
C ARG A 100 -2.36 42.07 9.90
N ARG A 101 -2.83 42.39 11.12
CA ARG A 101 -2.57 43.67 11.80
C ARG A 101 -1.29 43.73 12.64
N ARG A 102 -0.61 42.60 12.92
CA ARG A 102 0.60 42.61 13.75
C ARG A 102 1.61 41.52 13.34
N ILE A 103 2.75 41.98 12.81
CA ILE A 103 4.08 41.34 12.84
C ILE A 103 4.44 40.41 11.66
N SER A 104 5.63 40.71 11.12
CA SER A 104 6.48 40.01 10.15
C SER A 104 6.92 38.59 10.57
N LYS A 105 5.99 37.74 11.05
CA LYS A 105 6.27 36.31 11.21
C LYS A 105 6.09 35.60 9.88
N LYS A 106 7.12 34.86 9.45
CA LYS A 106 7.12 33.94 8.30
C LYS A 106 5.81 33.16 8.30
N ILE A 107 4.94 33.45 7.32
CA ILE A 107 3.60 32.85 7.24
C ILE A 107 3.78 31.34 7.07
N GLU A 108 3.50 30.58 8.12
CA GLU A 108 3.52 29.13 8.06
C GLU A 108 2.46 28.68 7.05
N GLU A 109 2.85 27.84 6.08
CA GLU A 109 1.94 27.38 5.03
C GLU A 109 0.70 26.71 5.68
N PRO A 110 -0.54 27.09 5.33
CA PRO A 110 -1.75 26.64 6.02
C PRO A 110 -1.92 25.11 6.09
N CYS A 111 -1.39 24.38 5.12
CA CYS A 111 -1.49 22.93 5.03
C CYS A 111 -0.30 22.17 5.66
N HIS A 112 0.70 22.87 6.22
CA HIS A 112 1.93 22.21 6.69
C HIS A 112 1.69 21.19 7.81
N LYS A 113 0.76 21.47 8.72
CA LYS A 113 0.44 20.64 9.90
C LYS A 113 -0.93 19.97 9.81
N VAL A 114 -1.57 19.99 8.64
CA VAL A 114 -2.88 19.35 8.46
C VAL A 114 -2.68 17.86 8.21
N VAL A 115 -3.32 17.02 9.03
CA VAL A 115 -3.45 15.59 8.76
C VAL A 115 -4.79 15.35 8.06
N PRO A 116 -4.79 14.95 6.78
CA PRO A 116 -6.00 14.63 6.05
C PRO A 116 -6.72 13.45 6.69
N LYS A 117 -8.03 13.37 6.51
CA LYS A 117 -8.81 12.22 6.94
C LYS A 117 -8.59 11.07 5.95
N PHE A 118 -8.84 9.84 6.40
CA PHE A 118 -8.62 8.67 5.58
C PHE A 118 -9.45 8.68 4.29
N GLU A 119 -10.72 9.07 4.35
CA GLU A 119 -11.61 9.13 3.19
C GLU A 119 -11.11 10.12 2.12
N HIS A 120 -10.52 11.26 2.53
CA HIS A 120 -9.94 12.23 1.60
C HIS A 120 -8.62 11.73 1.00
N PHE A 121 -7.85 10.95 1.76
CA PHE A 121 -6.68 10.26 1.22
C PHE A 121 -7.10 9.26 0.13
N ILE A 122 -8.07 8.39 0.42
CA ILE A 122 -8.58 7.41 -0.54
C ILE A 122 -9.12 8.09 -1.80
N ASP A 123 -9.98 9.10 -1.64
CA ASP A 123 -10.50 9.85 -2.78
C ASP A 123 -9.38 10.46 -3.64
N TYR A 124 -8.35 11.02 -3.01
CA TYR A 124 -7.22 11.63 -3.70
C TYR A 124 -6.41 10.60 -4.51
N ILE A 125 -5.98 9.49 -3.90
CA ILE A 125 -5.18 8.48 -4.62
C ILE A 125 -5.95 7.71 -5.69
N MET A 126 -7.29 7.75 -5.66
CA MET A 126 -8.14 7.13 -6.69
C MET A 126 -8.48 8.09 -7.83
N SER A 127 -8.41 9.41 -7.59
CA SER A 127 -8.75 10.45 -8.57
C SER A 127 -7.54 11.02 -9.30
N ASP A 128 -6.39 11.09 -8.63
CA ASP A 128 -5.18 11.72 -9.15
C ASP A 128 -4.15 10.66 -9.59
N ALA A 129 -3.30 11.01 -10.58
CA ALA A 129 -2.27 10.13 -11.16
C ALA A 129 -1.14 9.72 -10.18
N VAL A 130 -1.31 9.92 -8.88
CA VAL A 130 -0.40 9.45 -7.81
C VAL A 130 -0.53 7.93 -7.58
N ILE A 131 -1.32 7.26 -8.42
CA ILE A 131 -1.55 5.82 -8.41
C ILE A 131 -0.24 5.01 -8.44
N SER A 132 0.90 5.55 -8.90
CA SER A 132 2.16 4.81 -9.07
C SER A 132 2.99 4.53 -7.81
N ASP A 133 2.57 4.93 -6.61
CA ASP A 133 3.33 4.62 -5.40
C ASP A 133 3.17 3.15 -5.00
N VAL A 134 4.28 2.49 -4.69
CA VAL A 134 4.34 1.06 -4.35
C VAL A 134 3.56 0.67 -3.09
N HIS A 135 3.05 1.60 -2.29
CA HIS A 135 2.24 1.30 -1.10
C HIS A 135 0.74 1.21 -1.41
N TRP A 136 0.25 1.85 -2.48
CA TRP A 136 -1.16 1.77 -2.88
C TRP A 136 -1.38 1.35 -4.34
N TYR A 137 -0.35 1.19 -5.16
CA TYR A 137 -0.52 0.68 -6.52
C TYR A 137 -0.94 -0.80 -6.53
N PRO A 138 -1.97 -1.23 -7.26
CA PRO A 138 -2.38 -2.64 -7.30
C PRO A 138 -1.22 -3.59 -7.62
N TYR A 139 -1.14 -4.72 -6.91
CA TYR A 139 -0.12 -5.73 -7.14
C TYR A 139 -0.15 -6.27 -8.58
N SER A 140 -1.34 -6.53 -9.12
CA SER A 140 -1.55 -6.92 -10.53
C SER A 140 -0.91 -5.97 -11.55
N LYS A 141 -0.72 -4.71 -11.18
CA LYS A 141 -0.08 -3.68 -12.01
C LYS A 141 1.37 -3.43 -11.66
N LEU A 142 1.87 -3.92 -10.52
CA LEU A 142 3.29 -3.87 -10.23
C LEU A 142 4.03 -4.80 -11.20
N CYS A 143 5.17 -4.32 -11.70
CA CYS A 143 6.04 -5.14 -12.52
C CYS A 143 6.30 -6.49 -11.82
N TYR A 144 6.33 -7.56 -12.61
CA TYR A 144 6.62 -8.94 -12.18
C TYR A 144 5.48 -9.76 -11.57
N THR A 145 4.43 -9.14 -11.00
CA THR A 145 3.36 -9.93 -10.36
C THR A 145 2.59 -10.80 -11.35
N CYS A 146 2.31 -10.29 -12.55
CA CYS A 146 1.66 -11.08 -13.60
C CYS A 146 2.64 -11.86 -14.50
N LEU A 147 3.95 -11.62 -14.36
CA LEU A 147 4.97 -12.21 -15.24
C LEU A 147 5.46 -13.58 -14.74
N PHE A 148 5.24 -13.89 -13.46
CA PHE A 148 5.76 -15.10 -12.85
C PHE A 148 4.64 -15.99 -12.31
N LYS A 149 4.77 -17.29 -12.57
CA LYS A 149 4.06 -18.31 -11.81
C LYS A 149 4.80 -18.49 -10.49
N TYR A 150 4.24 -17.95 -9.41
CA TYR A 150 4.81 -18.09 -8.08
C TYR A 150 4.64 -19.52 -7.56
N ASN A 151 5.71 -20.04 -6.95
CA ASN A 151 5.70 -21.34 -6.29
C ASN A 151 5.04 -21.24 -4.90
N PHE A 152 5.14 -20.06 -4.27
CA PHE A 152 4.56 -19.79 -2.97
C PHE A 152 3.97 -18.37 -2.93
N ILE A 153 2.74 -18.26 -2.43
CA ILE A 153 2.05 -16.99 -2.18
C ILE A 153 1.71 -16.95 -0.70
N GLY A 154 2.43 -16.15 0.07
CA GLY A 154 2.16 -15.92 1.48
C GLY A 154 1.27 -14.69 1.69
N LYS A 155 0.57 -14.64 2.82
CA LYS A 155 -0.33 -13.56 3.20
C LYS A 155 0.15 -12.85 4.45
N TYR A 156 0.10 -11.52 4.44
CA TYR A 156 0.46 -10.73 5.63
C TYR A 156 -0.53 -10.93 6.79
N GLU A 157 -1.75 -11.36 6.50
CA GLU A 157 -2.76 -11.66 7.52
C GLU A 157 -2.41 -12.90 8.35
N THR A 158 -1.63 -13.82 7.77
CA THR A 158 -1.16 -15.10 8.35
C THR A 158 0.35 -15.22 8.17
N ILE A 159 1.05 -14.10 8.37
CA ILE A 159 2.48 -13.98 8.04
C ILE A 159 3.30 -15.00 8.83
N GLU A 160 2.91 -15.24 10.08
CA GLU A 160 3.56 -16.17 10.98
C GLU A 160 3.52 -17.60 10.40
N GLU A 161 2.32 -18.08 10.11
CA GLU A 161 2.09 -19.43 9.60
C GLU A 161 2.62 -19.61 8.18
N ASP A 162 2.50 -18.59 7.33
CA ASP A 162 2.96 -18.68 5.95
C ASP A 162 4.49 -18.62 5.83
N LEU A 163 5.18 -17.94 6.75
CA LEU A 163 6.64 -18.01 6.83
C LEU A 163 7.12 -19.39 7.25
N GLU A 164 6.49 -20.00 8.25
CA GLU A 164 6.81 -21.35 8.68
C GLU A 164 6.62 -22.36 7.53
N ARG A 165 5.49 -22.28 6.82
CA ARG A 165 5.22 -23.11 5.63
C ARG A 165 6.23 -22.89 4.52
N LEU A 166 6.66 -21.66 4.28
CA LEU A 166 7.68 -21.35 3.27
C LEU A 166 9.02 -21.98 3.64
N LEU A 167 9.47 -21.88 4.89
CA LEU A 167 10.72 -22.49 5.33
C LEU A 167 10.68 -24.01 5.16
N LYS A 168 9.57 -24.64 5.55
CA LYS A 168 9.35 -26.07 5.30
C LYS A 168 9.37 -26.42 3.81
N TYR A 169 8.74 -25.61 2.96
CA TYR A 169 8.76 -25.77 1.50
C TYR A 169 10.19 -25.70 0.93
N LEU A 170 11.05 -24.87 1.53
CA LEU A 170 12.45 -24.71 1.13
C LEU A 170 13.40 -25.75 1.76
N GLY A 171 12.89 -26.65 2.61
CA GLY A 171 13.72 -27.61 3.35
C GLY A 171 14.65 -26.93 4.38
N LEU A 172 14.24 -25.77 4.89
CA LEU A 172 14.97 -24.99 5.90
C LEU A 172 14.35 -25.19 7.28
N GLU A 173 15.19 -25.21 8.31
CA GLU A 173 14.73 -25.27 9.71
C GLU A 173 14.05 -23.95 10.11
N SER A 174 12.92 -24.07 10.81
CA SER A 174 12.22 -22.92 11.40
C SER A 174 13.02 -22.39 12.60
N LYS A 175 13.67 -21.25 12.45
CA LYS A 175 14.13 -20.46 13.61
C LYS A 175 12.95 -19.67 14.18
N ASP A 176 12.92 -19.44 15.48
CA ASP A 176 11.90 -18.57 16.10
C ASP A 176 12.16 -17.11 15.70
N TRP A 177 11.40 -16.60 14.72
CA TRP A 177 11.64 -15.30 14.08
C TRP A 177 10.84 -14.15 14.74
N ASN A 178 9.98 -14.45 15.72
CA ASN A 178 9.12 -13.46 16.38
C ASN A 178 9.61 -13.02 17.78
N ASN A 179 10.87 -13.29 18.13
CA ASN A 179 11.47 -12.95 19.44
C ASN A 179 11.35 -11.46 19.86
N ALA A 180 10.96 -10.58 18.95
CA ALA A 180 10.78 -9.15 19.19
C ALA A 180 9.39 -8.61 18.81
N ASN A 181 8.37 -9.47 18.64
CA ASN A 181 6.97 -9.06 18.39
C ASN A 181 6.80 -8.08 17.21
N TYR A 182 7.58 -8.24 16.14
CA TYR A 182 7.57 -7.29 15.03
C TYR A 182 6.26 -7.36 14.21
N PHE A 183 5.52 -8.47 14.28
CA PHE A 183 4.30 -8.70 13.50
C PHE A 183 3.02 -8.60 14.37
N ARG A 184 2.72 -7.43 14.94
CA ARG A 184 1.45 -7.22 15.66
C ARG A 184 0.28 -7.07 14.67
N THR A 185 -0.33 -8.19 14.27
CA THR A 185 -1.41 -8.23 13.26
C THR A 185 -2.81 -7.97 13.85
N GLY A 186 -3.14 -8.54 15.02
CA GLY A 186 -4.51 -8.56 15.56
C GLY A 186 -5.12 -7.20 15.94
N LYS A 187 -4.44 -6.40 16.78
CA LYS A 187 -4.95 -5.06 17.21
C LYS A 187 -5.01 -4.06 16.05
N THR A 188 -4.16 -4.25 15.05
CA THR A 188 -4.05 -3.38 13.89
C THR A 188 -5.20 -3.60 12.91
N ARG A 189 -5.68 -4.84 12.77
CA ARG A 189 -6.71 -5.21 11.79
C ARG A 189 -8.08 -4.60 12.07
N GLU A 190 -8.57 -4.68 13.30
CA GLU A 190 -9.88 -4.09 13.66
C GLU A 190 -9.85 -2.56 13.56
N PHE A 191 -8.72 -1.94 13.93
CA PHE A 191 -8.52 -0.52 13.70
C PHE A 191 -8.61 -0.17 12.21
N TYR A 192 -7.93 -0.93 11.34
CA TYR A 192 -8.00 -0.72 9.89
C TYR A 192 -9.40 -0.91 9.33
N LYS A 193 -10.16 -1.91 9.79
CA LYS A 193 -11.58 -2.07 9.40
C LYS A 193 -12.41 -0.84 9.76
N SER A 194 -12.22 -0.29 10.97
CA SER A 194 -12.99 0.87 11.41
C SER A 194 -12.75 2.11 10.54
N MET A 195 -11.58 2.25 9.91
CA MET A 195 -11.29 3.35 8.99
C MET A 195 -12.18 3.33 7.73
N TYR A 196 -12.68 2.16 7.32
CA TYR A 196 -13.55 2.02 6.15
C TYR A 196 -15.02 2.38 6.41
N SER A 197 -15.42 2.52 7.68
CA SER A 197 -16.82 2.77 8.07
C SER A 197 -17.41 4.06 7.51
N ASN A 198 -16.59 5.09 7.28
CA ASN A 198 -17.03 6.41 6.79
C ASN A 198 -16.92 6.58 5.28
N LEU A 199 -16.46 5.55 4.54
CA LEU A 199 -16.36 5.65 3.09
C LEU A 199 -17.74 5.50 2.46
N ASN A 200 -18.07 6.42 1.54
CA ASN A 200 -19.29 6.31 0.77
C ASN A 200 -19.21 5.15 -0.25
N ASN A 201 -20.38 4.69 -0.71
CA ASN A 201 -20.47 3.58 -1.66
C ASN A 201 -19.71 3.84 -2.97
N GLN A 202 -19.59 5.09 -3.42
CA GLN A 202 -18.86 5.42 -4.65
C GLN A 202 -17.36 5.15 -4.51
N LEU A 203 -16.74 5.53 -3.39
CA LEU A 203 -15.34 5.24 -3.10
C LEU A 203 -15.11 3.75 -2.95
N LEU A 204 -16.00 3.04 -2.26
CA LEU A 204 -15.89 1.58 -2.10
C LEU A 204 -16.01 0.85 -3.45
N CYS A 205 -16.90 1.30 -4.34
CA CYS A 205 -17.00 0.78 -5.71
C CYS A 205 -15.76 1.08 -6.55
N THR A 206 -15.17 2.26 -6.36
CA THR A 206 -13.92 2.63 -7.01
C THR A 206 -12.79 1.70 -6.56
N LEU A 207 -12.66 1.46 -5.25
CA LEU A 207 -11.69 0.49 -4.70
C LEU A 207 -11.93 -0.91 -5.26
N LYS A 208 -13.18 -1.39 -5.28
CA LYS A 208 -13.55 -2.69 -5.85
C LYS A 208 -13.07 -2.83 -7.30
N TYR A 209 -13.27 -1.80 -8.10
CA TYR A 209 -12.90 -1.79 -9.51
C TYR A 209 -11.39 -1.69 -9.73
N VAL A 210 -10.70 -0.82 -8.98
CA VAL A 210 -9.25 -0.56 -9.12
C VAL A 210 -8.43 -1.79 -8.72
N TYR A 211 -8.83 -2.50 -7.65
CA TYR A 211 -8.15 -3.70 -7.16
C TYR A 211 -8.80 -5.02 -7.60
N ARG A 212 -9.73 -5.00 -8.58
CA ARG A 212 -10.48 -6.21 -9.00
C ARG A 212 -9.58 -7.39 -9.36
N ASP A 213 -8.45 -7.11 -10.00
CA ASP A 213 -7.51 -8.15 -10.44
C ASP A 213 -6.73 -8.70 -9.25
N ASP A 214 -6.35 -7.85 -8.28
CA ASP A 214 -5.72 -8.29 -7.03
C ASP A 214 -6.67 -9.16 -6.20
N PHE A 215 -7.94 -8.77 -6.08
CA PHE A 215 -8.96 -9.56 -5.40
C PHE A 215 -9.08 -10.95 -6.01
N LYS A 216 -9.10 -11.03 -7.35
CA LYS A 216 -9.19 -12.30 -8.08
C LYS A 216 -7.90 -13.12 -7.96
N LEU A 217 -6.74 -12.51 -8.17
CA LEU A 217 -5.44 -13.19 -8.19
C LEU A 217 -5.08 -13.79 -6.82
N PHE A 218 -5.40 -13.10 -5.74
CA PHE A 218 -4.99 -13.49 -4.39
C PHE A 218 -6.12 -14.00 -3.51
N ASN A 219 -7.29 -14.23 -4.11
CA ASN A 219 -8.49 -14.74 -3.44
C ASN A 219 -8.84 -13.92 -2.19
N TYR A 220 -9.03 -12.62 -2.40
CA TYR A 220 -9.48 -11.67 -1.39
C TYR A 220 -10.86 -11.14 -1.75
N ARG A 221 -11.63 -10.71 -0.74
CA ARG A 221 -12.93 -10.07 -0.96
C ARG A 221 -12.97 -8.72 -0.28
N LEU A 222 -13.54 -7.73 -0.96
CA LEU A 222 -13.69 -6.37 -0.42
C LEU A 222 -14.40 -6.38 0.94
N GLU A 223 -15.41 -7.24 1.06
CA GLU A 223 -16.28 -7.39 2.22
C GLU A 223 -15.54 -7.83 3.48
N ASP A 224 -14.33 -8.39 3.37
CA ASP A 224 -13.54 -8.87 4.51
C ASP A 224 -13.05 -7.72 5.42
N TYR A 225 -13.09 -6.48 4.93
CA TYR A 225 -12.72 -5.26 5.67
C TYR A 225 -13.89 -4.29 5.90
N LEU A 226 -15.11 -4.70 5.60
CA LEU A 226 -16.31 -3.88 5.82
C LEU A 226 -17.04 -4.38 7.08
N THR A 227 -17.40 -3.47 7.98
CA THR A 227 -18.08 -3.80 9.25
C THR A 227 -19.46 -4.41 9.04
N ASP A 228 -20.17 -4.00 7.98
CA ASP A 228 -21.58 -4.35 7.81
C ASP A 228 -21.80 -5.59 6.92
N LYS A 229 -20.73 -6.19 6.36
CA LYS A 229 -20.76 -7.30 5.38
C LYS A 229 -21.77 -7.15 4.22
N LYS A 230 -22.40 -5.98 4.06
CA LYS A 230 -23.35 -5.69 3.00
C LYS A 230 -22.62 -5.78 1.67
N THR A 231 -23.14 -6.59 0.76
CA THR A 231 -22.67 -6.62 -0.62
C THR A 231 -22.81 -5.22 -1.20
N ILE A 232 -21.70 -4.63 -1.62
CA ILE A 232 -21.72 -3.32 -2.24
C ILE A 232 -22.26 -3.46 -3.66
N ALA A 233 -23.46 -2.95 -3.88
CA ALA A 233 -24.06 -2.83 -5.20
C ALA A 233 -23.47 -1.60 -5.91
N CYS A 234 -22.55 -1.82 -6.83
CA CYS A 234 -21.98 -0.77 -7.67
C CYS A 234 -22.88 -0.55 -8.88
N SER A 235 -23.34 0.69 -9.09
CA SER A 235 -24.21 0.98 -10.23
C SER A 235 -23.45 0.85 -11.55
N PRO A 236 -24.11 0.40 -12.64
CA PRO A 236 -23.50 0.34 -13.97
C PRO A 236 -22.95 1.69 -14.46
N ALA A 237 -23.53 2.80 -14.00
CA ALA A 237 -23.05 4.15 -14.31
C ALA A 237 -21.66 4.43 -13.70
N VAL A 238 -21.45 4.02 -12.44
CA VAL A 238 -20.15 4.13 -11.77
C VAL A 238 -19.10 3.27 -12.47
N GLU A 239 -19.44 2.04 -12.85
CA GLU A 239 -18.52 1.19 -13.61
C GLU A 239 -18.16 1.79 -14.98
N LYS A 240 -19.13 2.35 -15.70
CA LYS A 240 -18.90 3.00 -16.99
C LYS A 240 -18.01 4.25 -16.85
N GLN A 241 -18.19 5.03 -15.78
CA GLN A 241 -17.32 6.17 -15.46
C GLN A 241 -15.90 5.70 -15.14
N LEU A 242 -15.76 4.68 -14.31
CA LEU A 242 -14.45 4.13 -13.93
C LEU A 242 -13.68 3.57 -15.12
N ARG A 243 -14.35 2.88 -16.06
CA ARG A 243 -13.74 2.42 -17.32
C ARG A 243 -13.18 3.59 -18.15
N LYS A 244 -13.92 4.69 -18.28
CA LYS A 244 -13.48 5.88 -19.02
C LYS A 244 -12.28 6.57 -18.36
N THR A 245 -12.29 6.68 -17.03
CA THR A 245 -11.17 7.27 -16.28
C THR A 245 -9.93 6.38 -16.34
N HIS A 246 -10.09 5.06 -16.27
CA HIS A 246 -8.98 4.09 -16.32
C HIS A 246 -8.33 3.99 -17.70
N GLN A 247 -9.11 4.14 -18.79
CA GLN A 247 -8.55 4.24 -20.15
C GLN A 247 -7.64 5.46 -20.32
N LYS A 248 -7.93 6.59 -19.65
CA LYS A 248 -7.03 7.75 -19.65
C LYS A 248 -5.75 7.52 -18.84
N LEU A 249 -5.79 6.66 -17.83
CA LEU A 249 -4.65 6.36 -16.94
C LEU A 249 -3.70 5.28 -17.48
N ASN A 250 -4.14 4.41 -18.39
CA ASN A 250 -3.28 3.39 -19.04
C ASN A 250 -2.74 3.84 -20.42
N LEU A 251 -2.90 5.11 -20.79
CA LEU A 251 -2.38 5.68 -22.05
C LEU A 251 -0.94 6.24 -21.91
N PHE A 252 -0.26 5.95 -20.81
CA PHE A 252 1.14 6.30 -20.56
C PHE A 252 1.91 5.11 -20.00
#